data_AF-A0A960QY39-F1
#
_entry.id   AF-A0A960QY39-F1
#
_cell.length_a   1.000
_cell.length_b   1.000
_cell.length_c   1.000
_cell.angle_alpha   90.00
_cell.angle_beta   90.00
_cell.angle_gamma   90.00
#
_symmetry.space_group_name_H-M   'P 1'
#
loop_
_entity.id
_entity.type
_entity.pdbx_description
1 polymer ?
#
loop_
_entity_poly.entity_id
_entity_poly.type
_entity_poly.pdbx_seq_one_letter_code
_entity_poly.pdbx_strand_id
1 'polypeptide(L)'
;LDSNPTAGDFFPAMESGGGVSAEQRLSNLKSKLESTYQVWTQALVSDLDDPVTVEHLGLLKPAERKLVDDFRSEKSLPDPLPAKLVTALQQALSGLTRVAVSQGKLFAKLFPGGSPATVDEVKERFTAFTDELVKGQDRNKVRLVLEAPSSETTKD
;
A
#
# COMPACT_ATOMS: atom_id res chain seq x y z
N LEU A 1 -28.36 -43.38 -49.24
CA LEU A 1 -27.77 -42.30 -48.43
C LEU A 1 -26.94 -42.99 -47.37
N ASP A 2 -25.61 -42.94 -47.49
CA ASP A 2 -24.71 -43.68 -46.60
C ASP A 2 -24.86 -43.20 -45.16
N SER A 3 -25.06 -44.15 -44.26
CA SER A 3 -25.35 -43.94 -42.84
C SER A 3 -24.17 -43.36 -42.04
N ASN A 4 -23.04 -43.08 -42.69
CA ASN A 4 -21.83 -42.54 -42.05
C ASN A 4 -20.89 -41.90 -43.10
N PRO A 5 -21.06 -40.61 -43.44
CA PRO A 5 -20.14 -39.94 -44.35
C PRO A 5 -18.79 -39.71 -43.66
N THR A 6 -17.73 -40.25 -44.25
CA THR A 6 -16.33 -40.00 -43.85
C THR A 6 -15.67 -39.04 -44.83
N ALA A 7 -14.91 -38.08 -44.31
CA ALA A 7 -14.10 -37.16 -45.10
C ALA A 7 -12.62 -37.51 -44.91
N GLY A 8 -12.13 -38.47 -45.71
CA GLY A 8 -10.79 -39.04 -45.50
C GLY A 8 -10.69 -39.78 -44.17
N ASP A 9 -9.62 -39.54 -43.40
CA ASP A 9 -9.42 -40.11 -42.06
C ASP A 9 -10.23 -39.40 -40.96
N PHE A 10 -11.12 -38.46 -41.32
CA PHE A 10 -11.97 -37.74 -40.38
C PHE A 10 -13.32 -38.44 -40.20
N PHE A 11 -13.56 -38.90 -38.97
CA PHE A 11 -14.79 -39.56 -38.53
C PHE A 11 -15.55 -38.65 -37.55
N PRO A 12 -16.55 -37.86 -38.00
CA PRO A 12 -17.28 -36.93 -37.14
C PRO A 12 -17.95 -37.59 -35.92
N ALA A 13 -18.37 -38.85 -36.04
CA ALA A 13 -18.93 -39.63 -34.93
C ALA A 13 -17.91 -40.01 -33.83
N MET A 14 -16.62 -39.84 -34.13
CA MET A 14 -15.48 -40.09 -33.23
C MET A 14 -14.87 -38.79 -32.69
N GLU A 15 -15.34 -37.62 -33.14
CA GLU A 15 -15.09 -36.40 -32.39
C GLU A 15 -15.77 -36.54 -31.03
N SER A 16 -14.95 -36.57 -29.98
CA SER A 16 -15.44 -36.40 -28.63
C SER A 16 -16.17 -35.05 -28.55
N GLY A 17 -17.49 -35.06 -28.67
CA GLY A 17 -18.36 -33.95 -28.26
C GLY A 17 -18.21 -33.58 -26.77
N GLY A 18 -17.29 -34.22 -26.05
CA GLY A 18 -16.94 -34.02 -24.64
C GLY A 18 -15.87 -32.94 -24.38
N GLY A 19 -15.46 -32.17 -25.38
CA GLY A 19 -14.70 -30.94 -25.15
C GLY A 19 -15.64 -29.81 -24.69
N VAL A 20 -15.27 -29.03 -23.67
CA VAL A 20 -15.99 -27.79 -23.33
C VAL A 20 -16.04 -26.90 -24.56
N SER A 21 -17.25 -26.45 -24.92
CA SER A 21 -17.47 -25.55 -26.06
C SER A 21 -16.68 -24.25 -25.91
N ALA A 22 -16.45 -23.53 -27.01
CA ALA A 22 -15.75 -22.25 -26.96
C ALA A 22 -16.48 -21.25 -26.04
N GLU A 23 -17.81 -21.25 -26.09
CA GLU A 23 -18.68 -20.42 -25.25
C GLU A 23 -18.52 -20.77 -23.77
N GLN A 24 -18.49 -22.07 -23.44
CA GLN A 24 -18.32 -22.53 -22.07
C GLN A 24 -16.92 -22.25 -21.54
N ARG A 25 -15.88 -22.35 -22.38
CA ARG A 25 -14.51 -21.91 -22.03
C ARG A 25 -14.46 -20.41 -21.73
N LEU A 26 -15.08 -19.58 -22.56
CA LEU A 26 -15.14 -18.13 -22.34
C LEU A 26 -15.89 -17.78 -21.06
N SER A 27 -17.03 -18.42 -20.80
CA SER A 27 -17.78 -18.26 -19.56
C SER A 27 -16.93 -18.62 -18.33
N ASN A 28 -16.19 -19.73 -18.40
CA ASN A 28 -15.30 -20.14 -17.31
C ASN A 28 -14.17 -19.12 -17.05
N LEU A 29 -13.58 -18.55 -18.11
CA LEU A 29 -12.57 -17.51 -17.98
C LEU A 29 -13.15 -16.23 -17.36
N LYS A 30 -14.36 -15.82 -17.78
CA LYS A 30 -15.05 -14.67 -17.20
C LYS A 30 -15.31 -14.86 -15.70
N SER A 31 -15.84 -16.02 -15.31
CA SER A 31 -16.08 -16.33 -13.88
C SER A 31 -14.79 -16.36 -13.06
N LYS A 32 -13.70 -16.89 -13.63
CA LYS A 32 -12.38 -16.89 -12.97
C LYS A 32 -11.82 -15.47 -12.79
N LEU A 33 -11.97 -14.62 -13.81
CA LEU A 33 -11.54 -13.23 -13.73
C LEU A 33 -12.31 -12.48 -12.64
N GLU A 34 -13.64 -12.61 -12.62
CA GLU A 34 -14.49 -11.98 -11.59
C GLU A 34 -14.14 -12.49 -10.19
N SER A 35 -13.99 -13.80 -10.02
CA SER A 35 -13.59 -14.39 -8.75
C SER A 35 -12.22 -13.88 -8.29
N THR A 36 -11.26 -13.77 -9.20
CA THR A 36 -9.92 -13.24 -8.88
C THR A 36 -10.04 -11.77 -8.47
N TYR A 37 -10.78 -10.96 -9.22
CA TYR A 37 -11.01 -9.55 -8.90
C TYR A 37 -11.61 -9.36 -7.49
N GLN A 38 -12.63 -10.14 -7.14
CA GLN A 38 -13.28 -10.07 -5.83
C GLN A 38 -12.34 -10.51 -4.71
N VAL A 39 -11.64 -11.64 -4.87
CA VAL A 39 -10.70 -12.16 -3.87
C VAL A 39 -9.59 -11.14 -3.57
N TRP A 40 -9.00 -10.55 -4.61
CA TRP A 40 -7.92 -9.57 -4.45
C TRP A 40 -8.42 -8.26 -3.82
N THR A 41 -9.58 -7.77 -4.23
CA THR A 41 -10.19 -6.57 -3.64
C THR A 41 -10.48 -6.79 -2.16
N GLN A 42 -11.04 -7.94 -1.80
CA GLN A 42 -11.34 -8.29 -0.41
C GLN A 42 -10.06 -8.47 0.43
N ALA A 43 -9.01 -9.07 -0.13
CA ALA A 43 -7.72 -9.20 0.54
C ALA A 43 -7.11 -7.82 0.84
N LEU A 44 -7.09 -6.91 -0.13
CA LEU A 44 -6.60 -5.54 0.06
C LEU A 44 -7.40 -4.80 1.15
N VAL A 45 -8.72 -4.88 1.12
CA VAL A 45 -9.57 -4.25 2.16
C VAL A 45 -9.27 -4.86 3.53
N SER A 46 -9.14 -6.19 3.61
CA SER A 46 -8.81 -6.88 4.86
C SER A 46 -7.45 -6.44 5.43
N ASP A 47 -6.43 -6.34 4.58
CA ASP A 47 -5.09 -5.92 5.01
C ASP A 47 -5.08 -4.47 5.49
N LEU A 48 -5.88 -3.60 4.87
CA LEU A 48 -6.02 -2.19 5.24
C LEU A 48 -6.85 -1.97 6.51
N ASP A 49 -7.76 -2.89 6.82
CA ASP A 49 -8.57 -2.87 8.04
C ASP A 49 -7.87 -3.55 9.22
N ASP A 50 -6.74 -4.22 9.00
CA ASP A 50 -5.90 -4.75 10.08
C ASP A 50 -5.46 -3.63 11.03
N PRO A 51 -5.57 -3.82 12.37
CA PRO A 51 -5.24 -2.78 13.35
C PRO A 51 -3.84 -2.20 13.20
N VAL A 52 -2.84 -3.01 12.83
CA VAL A 52 -1.46 -2.55 12.65
C VAL A 52 -1.34 -1.67 11.40
N THR A 53 -1.98 -2.06 10.31
CA THR A 53 -2.01 -1.27 9.08
C THR A 53 -2.70 0.07 9.30
N VAL A 54 -3.80 0.10 10.06
CA VAL A 54 -4.53 1.35 10.39
C VAL A 54 -3.62 2.36 11.10
N GLU A 55 -2.72 1.92 11.99
CA GLU A 55 -1.72 2.81 12.59
C GLU A 55 -0.76 3.37 11.54
N HIS A 56 -0.31 2.56 10.58
CA HIS A 56 0.54 3.00 9.47
C HIS A 56 -0.16 3.99 8.54
N LEU A 57 -1.48 3.89 8.35
CA LEU A 57 -2.26 4.86 7.57
C LEU A 57 -2.15 6.27 8.16
N GLY A 58 -2.00 6.37 9.48
CA GLY A 58 -1.71 7.62 10.17
C GLY A 58 -0.38 8.28 9.77
N LEU A 59 0.54 7.51 9.18
CA LEU A 59 1.87 7.95 8.76
C LEU A 59 1.95 8.30 7.26
N LEU A 60 0.87 8.09 6.51
CA LEU A 60 0.75 8.51 5.12
C LEU A 60 0.58 10.03 5.01
N LYS A 61 0.95 10.58 3.85
CA LYS A 61 0.63 11.98 3.54
C LYS A 61 -0.89 12.15 3.44
N PRO A 62 -1.46 13.32 3.77
CA PRO A 62 -2.91 13.53 3.77
C PRO A 62 -3.61 13.14 2.44
N ALA A 63 -2.99 13.46 1.31
CA ALA A 63 -3.53 13.13 0.00
C ALA A 63 -3.53 11.61 -0.30
N GLU A 64 -2.47 10.91 0.09
CA GLU A 64 -2.35 9.45 -0.06
C GLU A 64 -3.33 8.74 0.88
N ARG A 65 -3.42 9.21 2.13
CA ARG A 65 -4.37 8.71 3.13
C ARG A 65 -5.80 8.82 2.64
N LYS A 66 -6.20 9.97 2.08
CA LYS A 66 -7.54 10.15 1.52
C LYS A 66 -7.85 9.13 0.44
N LEU A 67 -6.93 8.86 -0.48
CA LEU A 67 -7.13 7.85 -1.52
C LEU A 67 -7.36 6.44 -0.94
N VAL A 68 -6.59 6.08 0.10
CA VAL A 68 -6.73 4.79 0.76
C VAL A 68 -8.04 4.70 1.55
N ASP A 69 -8.41 5.76 2.28
CA ASP A 69 -9.66 5.81 3.04
C ASP A 69 -10.90 5.77 2.12
N ASP A 70 -10.86 6.49 1.00
CA ASP A 70 -11.91 6.45 -0.04
C ASP A 70 -12.05 5.02 -0.60
N PHE A 71 -10.93 4.36 -0.96
CA PHE A 71 -10.93 2.96 -1.42
C PHE A 71 -11.47 1.98 -0.37
N ARG A 72 -11.08 2.13 0.91
CA ARG A 72 -11.58 1.29 2.01
C ARG A 72 -13.09 1.44 2.22
N SER A 73 -13.62 2.64 2.02
CA SER A 73 -15.05 2.92 2.11
C SER A 73 -15.82 2.31 0.93
N GLU A 74 -15.31 2.49 -0.29
CA GLU A 74 -15.95 2.01 -1.52
C GLU A 74 -15.84 0.50 -1.70
N LYS A 75 -14.78 -0.13 -1.16
CA LYS A 75 -14.49 -1.57 -1.25
C LYS A 75 -14.49 -2.10 -2.69
N SER A 76 -14.14 -1.22 -3.64
CA SER A 76 -14.05 -1.52 -5.06
C SER A 76 -12.84 -0.83 -5.65
N LEU A 77 -12.13 -1.51 -6.55
CA LEU A 77 -11.02 -0.90 -7.28
C LEU A 77 -11.57 0.06 -8.35
N PRO A 78 -11.07 1.31 -8.43
CA PRO A 78 -11.47 2.24 -9.49
C PRO A 78 -11.05 1.74 -10.87
N ASP A 79 -11.87 2.04 -11.88
CA ASP A 79 -11.54 1.86 -13.30
C ASP A 79 -11.65 3.20 -14.05
N PRO A 80 -10.55 3.79 -14.57
CA PRO A 80 -9.18 3.24 -14.57
C PRO A 80 -8.50 3.36 -13.21
N LEU A 81 -7.63 2.39 -12.90
CA LEU A 81 -6.89 2.37 -11.63
C LEU A 81 -5.80 3.46 -11.61
N PRO A 82 -5.92 4.48 -10.74
CA PRO A 82 -4.96 5.58 -10.75
C PRO A 82 -3.63 5.15 -10.11
N ALA A 83 -2.50 5.46 -10.77
CA ALA A 83 -1.16 5.12 -10.27
C ALA A 83 -0.89 5.64 -8.85
N LYS A 84 -1.46 6.79 -8.49
CA LYS A 84 -1.35 7.36 -7.13
C LYS A 84 -1.99 6.46 -6.06
N LEU A 85 -3.10 5.79 -6.36
CA LEU A 85 -3.72 4.84 -5.44
C LEU A 85 -2.82 3.62 -5.25
N VAL A 86 -2.24 3.10 -6.33
CA VAL A 86 -1.28 1.97 -6.25
C VAL A 86 -0.10 2.33 -5.34
N THR A 87 0.50 3.51 -5.54
CA THR A 87 1.60 3.96 -4.68
C THR A 87 1.14 4.12 -3.22
N ALA A 88 -0.04 4.69 -2.98
CA ALA A 88 -0.56 4.87 -1.62
C ALA A 88 -0.81 3.53 -0.91
N LEU A 89 -1.40 2.54 -1.61
CA LEU A 89 -1.60 1.19 -1.10
C LEU A 89 -0.28 0.49 -0.80
N GLN A 90 0.71 0.59 -1.70
CA GLN A 90 2.04 0.05 -1.46
C GLN A 90 2.70 0.66 -0.21
N GLN A 91 2.58 1.97 -0.02
CA GLN A 91 3.12 2.63 1.17
C GLN A 91 2.40 2.16 2.44
N ALA A 92 1.05 2.12 2.43
CA ALA A 92 0.24 1.65 3.55
C ALA A 92 0.64 0.24 4.01
N LEU A 93 0.81 -0.67 3.03
CA LEU A 93 1.10 -2.08 3.27
C LEU A 93 2.59 -2.40 3.41
N SER A 94 3.48 -1.40 3.28
CA SER A 94 4.93 -1.62 3.37
C SER A 94 5.48 -1.73 4.80
N GLY A 95 4.64 -1.47 5.81
CA GLY A 95 5.05 -1.41 7.21
C GLY A 95 5.82 -0.13 7.54
N LEU A 96 5.13 1.02 7.53
CA LEU A 96 5.76 2.32 7.80
C LEU A 96 6.21 2.42 9.27
N THR A 97 7.42 2.91 9.50
CA THR A 97 7.98 3.05 10.85
C THR A 97 7.86 4.49 11.33
N ARG A 98 7.16 4.70 12.44
CA ARG A 98 7.10 6.01 13.11
C ARG A 98 8.37 6.24 13.91
N VAL A 99 9.01 7.39 13.69
CA VAL A 99 10.11 7.86 14.56
C VAL A 99 9.71 9.21 15.13
N ALA A 100 9.53 9.25 16.45
CA ALA A 100 9.12 10.44 17.17
C ALA A 100 10.31 11.40 17.39
N VAL A 101 10.09 12.70 17.16
CA VAL A 101 11.11 13.74 17.34
C VAL A 101 10.61 14.76 18.36
N SER A 102 11.30 14.82 19.50
CA SER A 102 11.10 15.84 20.53
C SER A 102 11.66 17.19 20.08
N GLN A 103 10.91 18.26 20.30
CA GLN A 103 11.39 19.63 20.06
C GLN A 103 12.64 19.94 20.90
N GLY A 104 12.65 19.56 22.18
CA GLY A 104 13.79 19.79 23.07
C GLY A 104 15.06 19.08 22.60
N LYS A 105 14.94 17.82 22.15
CA LYS A 105 16.09 17.09 21.58
C LYS A 105 16.58 17.69 20.27
N LEU A 106 15.66 18.11 19.39
CA LEU A 106 16.00 18.79 18.14
C LEU A 106 16.80 20.07 18.44
N PHE A 107 16.28 20.96 19.29
CA PHE A 107 16.96 22.21 19.63
C PHE A 107 18.30 21.97 20.34
N ALA A 108 18.38 21.00 21.25
CA ALA A 108 19.63 20.66 21.93
C ALA A 108 20.71 20.14 20.96
N LYS A 109 20.32 19.44 19.89
CA LYS A 109 21.23 18.94 18.85
C LYS A 109 21.67 20.04 17.88
N LEU A 110 20.77 20.97 17.54
CA LEU A 110 21.09 22.10 16.66
C LEU A 110 21.96 23.16 17.35
N PHE A 111 21.64 23.47 18.61
CA PHE A 111 22.27 24.51 19.42
C PHE A 111 22.78 23.94 20.75
N PRO A 112 23.84 23.10 20.72
CA PRO A 112 24.42 22.55 21.94
C PRO A 112 24.87 23.70 22.87
N GLY A 113 24.34 23.69 24.09
CA GLY A 113 24.63 24.71 25.10
C GLY A 113 24.16 26.12 24.75
N GLY A 114 23.25 26.29 23.78
CA GLY A 114 22.77 27.61 23.34
C GLY A 114 23.83 28.45 22.62
N SER A 115 24.92 27.82 22.17
CA SER A 115 26.02 28.50 21.48
C SER A 115 25.57 29.07 20.12
N PRO A 116 26.04 30.26 19.72
CA PRO A 116 25.85 30.77 18.37
C PRO A 116 26.42 29.78 17.35
N ALA A 117 25.70 29.59 16.26
CA ALA A 117 26.10 28.71 15.16
C ALA A 117 25.88 29.42 13.84
N THR A 118 26.76 29.18 12.89
CA THR A 118 26.59 29.58 11.49
C THR A 118 25.48 28.77 10.83
N VAL A 119 24.96 29.28 9.71
CA VAL A 119 23.93 28.57 8.94
C VAL A 119 24.40 27.18 8.49
N ASP A 120 25.66 27.04 8.12
CA ASP A 120 26.21 25.77 7.63
C ASP A 120 26.37 24.75 8.75
N GLU A 121 26.79 25.17 9.95
CA GLU A 121 26.83 24.30 11.13
C GLU A 121 25.44 23.79 11.51
N VAL A 122 24.40 24.64 11.43
CA VAL A 122 23.02 24.23 11.74
C VAL A 122 22.53 23.18 10.73
N LYS A 123 22.82 23.35 9.43
CA LYS A 123 22.47 22.36 8.40
C LYS A 123 23.18 21.03 8.63
N GLU A 124 24.49 21.07 8.89
CA GLU A 124 25.29 19.86 9.14
C GLU A 124 24.76 19.10 10.37
N ARG A 125 24.49 19.81 11.46
CA ARG A 125 23.94 19.22 12.70
C ARG A 125 22.54 18.64 12.48
N PHE A 126 21.69 19.30 11.69
CA PHE A 126 20.36 18.78 11.35
C PHE A 126 20.46 17.49 10.54
N THR A 127 21.30 17.47 9.50
CA THR A 127 21.53 16.26 8.69
C THR A 127 22.04 15.12 9.55
N ALA A 128 23.09 15.35 10.35
CA ALA A 128 23.65 14.35 11.25
C ALA A 128 22.61 13.81 12.24
N PHE A 129 21.77 14.68 12.82
CA PHE A 129 20.69 14.27 13.70
C PHE A 129 19.65 13.40 12.99
N THR A 130 19.24 13.77 11.76
CA THR A 130 18.30 12.94 10.99
C THR A 130 18.89 11.59 10.59
N ASP A 131 20.18 11.53 10.28
CA ASP A 131 20.89 10.27 9.98
C ASP A 131 20.98 9.38 11.22
N GLU A 132 21.23 9.96 12.39
CA GLU A 132 21.24 9.27 13.68
C GLU A 132 19.87 8.64 13.98
N LEU A 133 18.79 9.38 13.77
CA LEU A 133 17.41 8.92 14.01
C LEU A 133 17.00 7.73 13.15
N VAL A 134 17.49 7.65 11.91
CA VAL A 134 17.10 6.62 10.93
C VAL A 134 18.18 5.55 10.73
N LYS A 135 19.21 5.54 11.57
CA LYS A 135 20.33 4.60 11.49
C LYS A 135 19.82 3.16 11.61
N GLY A 136 20.17 2.33 10.62
CA GLY A 136 19.77 0.92 10.59
C GLY A 136 18.31 0.67 10.17
N GLN A 137 17.56 1.72 9.78
CA GLN A 137 16.19 1.61 9.29
C GLN A 137 16.13 1.85 7.77
N ASP A 138 15.09 1.33 7.12
CA ASP A 138 14.79 1.67 5.72
C ASP A 138 14.22 3.09 5.65
N ARG A 139 15.03 4.03 5.15
CA ARG A 139 14.70 5.46 5.07
C ARG A 139 13.40 5.72 4.29
N ASN A 140 13.04 4.85 3.34
CA ASN A 140 11.81 5.00 2.56
C ASN A 140 10.55 4.70 3.39
N LYS A 141 10.68 3.87 4.43
CA LYS A 141 9.58 3.45 5.31
C LYS A 141 9.48 4.28 6.58
N VAL A 142 10.52 5.03 6.93
CA VAL A 142 10.50 5.90 8.12
C VAL A 142 9.65 7.15 7.88
N ARG A 143 8.89 7.52 8.90
CA ARG A 143 8.13 8.78 8.98
C ARG A 143 8.49 9.48 10.29
N LEU A 144 9.19 10.61 10.17
CA LEU A 144 9.52 11.46 11.30
C LEU A 144 8.26 12.23 11.72
N VAL A 145 7.86 12.11 12.99
CA VAL A 145 6.68 12.78 13.55
C VAL A 145 7.09 13.59 14.76
N LEU A 146 6.69 14.86 14.82
CA LEU A 146 6.94 15.68 16.01
C LEU A 146 6.11 15.16 17.19
N GLU A 147 6.75 15.02 18.35
CA GLU A 147 6.04 14.78 19.60
C GLU A 147 5.16 16.00 19.93
N ALA A 148 3.90 15.75 20.29
CA ALA A 148 3.06 16.82 20.83
C ALA A 148 3.68 17.29 22.16
N PRO A 149 3.67 18.60 22.46
CA PRO A 149 4.06 19.07 23.78
C PRO A 149 3.12 18.41 24.78
N SER A 150 3.68 17.64 25.71
CA SER A 150 2.92 17.05 26.81
C SER A 150 2.23 18.18 27.56
N SER A 151 0.91 18.22 27.50
CA SER A 151 0.12 19.07 28.38
C SER A 151 0.40 18.64 29.81
N GLU A 152 1.23 19.40 30.52
CA GLU A 152 1.36 19.25 31.96
C GLU A 152 -0.02 19.49 32.58
N THR A 153 -0.57 18.44 33.16
CA THR A 153 -1.68 18.53 34.11
C THR A 153 -1.19 19.34 35.31
N THR A 154 -1.43 20.65 35.30
CA THR A 154 -1.42 21.45 36.53
C THR A 154 -2.55 20.92 37.40
N LYS A 155 -2.18 20.14 38.41
CA LYS A 155 -3.06 19.73 39.49
C LYS A 155 -2.72 20.63 40.68
N ASP A 156 -3.41 21.76 40.76
CA ASP A 156 -3.59 22.49 42.02
C ASP A 156 -4.62 21.78 42.90
#